data_AF-A0A1G1FWT2-F1
#
_entry.id   AF-A0A1G1FWT2-F1
#
_cell.length_a   1.000
_cell.length_b   1.000
_cell.length_c   1.000
_cell.angle_alpha   90.00
_cell.angle_beta   90.00
_cell.angle_gamma   90.00
#
_symmetry.space_group_name_H-M   'P 1'
#
loop_
_entity.id
_entity.type
_entity.pdbx_description
1 polymer ?
#
loop_
_entity_poly.entity_id
_entity_poly.type
_entity_poly.pdbx_seq_one_letter_code
_entity_poly.pdbx_strand_id
1 'polypeptide(L)' 'MEKKDLSKRKPDPQKMKVLRSLPLEIKQSLTKEEVDAFLYEEVWPDSLEEKLKDYIAEE' A
#
# COMPACT_ATOMS: atom_id res chain seq x y z
N MET A 1 -25.35 8.02 3.47
CA MET A 1 -24.49 6.94 3.98
C MET A 1 -24.07 6.11 2.77
N GLU A 2 -23.00 6.53 2.10
CA GLU A 2 -22.53 5.88 0.88
C GLU A 2 -21.96 4.50 1.22
N LYS A 3 -22.56 3.47 0.63
CA LYS A 3 -22.13 2.08 0.76
C LYS A 3 -20.86 1.96 -0.08
N LYS A 4 -19.70 1.85 0.58
CA LYS A 4 -18.41 1.66 -0.09
C LYS A 4 -18.36 0.23 -0.59
N ASP A 5 -18.63 0.04 -1.89
CA ASP A 5 -18.55 -1.21 -2.62
C ASP A 5 -17.15 -1.86 -2.50
N LEU A 6 -16.98 -2.73 -1.51
CA LEU A 6 -15.76 -3.53 -1.28
C LEU A 6 -15.49 -4.56 -2.41
N SER A 7 -16.42 -4.73 -3.36
CA SER A 7 -16.40 -5.82 -4.35
C SER A 7 -15.62 -5.51 -5.64
N LYS A 8 -14.99 -4.32 -5.75
CA LYS A 8 -14.24 -3.89 -6.96
C LYS A 8 -12.84 -3.32 -6.68
N ARG A 9 -12.22 -3.65 -5.54
CA ARG A 9 -10.84 -3.22 -5.23
C ARG A 9 -9.85 -3.91 -6.17
N LYS A 10 -9.75 -3.42 -7.41
CA LYS A 10 -8.61 -3.73 -8.28
C LYS A 10 -7.39 -3.07 -7.62
N PRO A 11 -6.30 -3.80 -7.40
CA PRO A 11 -5.09 -3.20 -6.89
C PRO A 11 -4.68 -2.10 -7.85
N ASP A 12 -4.47 -0.91 -7.30
CA ASP A 12 -4.12 0.24 -8.12
C ASP A 12 -2.77 -0.05 -8.80
N PRO A 13 -2.66 0.04 -10.14
CA PRO A 13 -1.44 -0.35 -10.84
C PRO A 13 -0.24 0.49 -10.42
N GLN A 14 -0.45 1.74 -9.98
CA GLN A 14 0.61 2.57 -9.39
C GLN A 14 1.08 2.01 -8.05
N LYS A 15 0.14 1.63 -7.16
CA LYS A 15 0.47 0.95 -5.90
C LYS A 15 1.22 -0.36 -6.20
N MET A 16 0.73 -1.20 -7.09
CA MET A 16 1.42 -2.45 -7.44
C MET A 16 2.86 -2.24 -7.97
N LYS A 17 3.09 -1.16 -8.73
CA LYS A 17 4.44 -0.74 -9.16
C LYS A 17 5.30 -0.30 -7.98
N VAL A 18 4.78 0.56 -7.11
CA VAL A 18 5.47 0.97 -5.89
C VAL A 18 5.86 -0.24 -5.06
N LEU A 19 4.90 -1.11 -4.71
CA LEU A 19 5.16 -2.32 -3.92
C LEU A 19 6.28 -3.17 -4.55
N ARG A 20 6.32 -3.26 -5.88
CA ARG A 20 7.37 -3.98 -6.61
C ARG A 20 8.70 -3.21 -6.69
N SER A 21 8.69 -1.89 -6.72
CA SER A 21 9.87 -1.03 -6.67
C SER A 21 10.50 -0.95 -5.27
N LEU A 22 9.75 -1.24 -4.21
CA LEU A 22 10.29 -1.19 -2.85
C LEU A 22 11.48 -2.16 -2.69
N PRO A 23 12.53 -1.75 -1.97
CA PRO A 23 13.66 -2.62 -1.65
C PRO A 23 13.19 -3.83 -0.81
N LEU A 24 13.98 -4.90 -0.89
CA LEU A 24 13.65 -6.17 -0.23
C LEU A 24 13.47 -6.00 1.29
N GLU A 25 14.26 -5.11 1.90
CA GLU A 25 14.18 -4.78 3.33
C GLU A 25 12.80 -4.28 3.75
N ILE A 26 12.22 -3.35 2.98
CA ILE A 26 10.87 -2.86 3.24
C ILE A 26 9.85 -3.96 2.99
N LYS A 27 9.93 -4.68 1.87
CA LYS A 27 9.03 -5.81 1.60
C LYS A 27 9.03 -6.87 2.70
N GLN A 28 10.17 -7.09 3.36
CA GLN A 28 10.27 -8.01 4.50
C GLN A 28 9.80 -7.39 5.82
N SER A 29 9.88 -6.07 5.96
CA SER A 29 9.35 -5.32 7.12
C SER A 29 7.83 -5.12 7.05
N LEU A 30 7.24 -5.20 5.84
CA LEU A 30 5.81 -5.14 5.63
C LEU A 30 5.14 -6.46 5.99
N THR A 31 4.11 -6.37 6.82
CA THR A 31 3.23 -7.49 7.15
C THR A 31 2.22 -7.77 6.03
N LYS A 32 1.60 -8.94 6.08
CA LYS A 32 0.59 -9.34 5.09
C LYS A 32 -0.62 -8.38 5.11
N GLU A 33 -0.99 -7.90 6.29
CA GLU A 33 -2.05 -6.91 6.50
C GLU A 33 -1.67 -5.57 5.88
N GLU A 34 -0.44 -5.12 6.09
CA GLU A 34 0.11 -3.91 5.49
C GLU A 34 0.16 -3.98 3.95
N VAL A 35 0.56 -5.11 3.36
CA VAL A 35 0.57 -5.30 1.91
C VAL A 35 -0.85 -5.33 1.33
N ASP A 36 -1.79 -5.95 2.05
CA ASP A 36 -3.20 -5.98 1.66
C ASP A 36 -3.81 -4.58 1.74
N ALA A 37 -3.56 -3.85 2.83
CA ALA A 37 -3.92 -2.45 3.01
C ALA A 37 -3.34 -1.58 1.89
N PHE A 38 -2.07 -1.81 1.56
CA PHE A 38 -1.41 -1.09 0.50
C PHE A 38 -2.09 -1.31 -0.85
N LEU A 39 -2.43 -2.54 -1.20
CA LEU A 39 -3.01 -2.87 -2.51
C LEU A 39 -4.52 -2.56 -2.60
N TYR A 40 -5.25 -2.76 -1.51
CA TYR A 40 -6.72 -2.80 -1.51
C TYR A 40 -7.37 -1.71 -0.65
N GLU A 41 -6.69 -1.20 0.38
CA GLU A 41 -7.25 -0.14 1.21
C GLU A 41 -7.01 1.25 0.62
N GLU A 42 -8.00 2.10 0.88
CA GLU A 42 -7.96 3.52 0.53
C GLU A 42 -7.20 4.33 1.57
N VAL A 43 -7.14 3.84 2.81
CA VAL A 43 -6.42 4.43 3.94
C VAL A 43 -5.34 3.46 4.36
N TRP A 44 -4.11 3.94 4.47
CA TRP A 44 -3.00 3.18 4.99
C TRP A 44 -2.86 3.43 6.50
N PRO A 45 -2.50 2.41 7.30
CA PRO A 45 -2.16 2.65 8.69
C PRO A 45 -0.91 3.54 8.76
N ASP A 46 -0.83 4.43 9.75
CA ASP A 46 0.32 5.33 9.94
C ASP A 46 1.67 4.58 9.93
N SER A 47 1.73 3.38 10.52
CA SER A 47 2.93 2.52 10.47
C SER A 47 3.39 2.17 9.05
N LEU A 48 2.46 1.97 8.13
CA LEU A 48 2.77 1.67 6.73
C LEU A 48 3.18 2.94 6.00
N GLU A 49 2.41 4.01 6.18
CA GLU A 49 2.67 5.28 5.53
C GLU A 49 4.04 5.82 5.95
N GLU A 50 4.42 5.79 7.24
CA GLU A 50 5.75 6.18 7.71
C GLU A 50 6.87 5.35 7.09
N LYS A 51 6.71 4.01 7.02
CA LYS A 51 7.72 3.12 6.42
C LYS A 51 7.90 3.40 4.94
N LEU A 52 6.81 3.70 4.23
CA LEU A 52 6.81 3.86 2.79
C LEU A 52 7.15 5.28 2.39
N LYS A 53 6.79 6.31 3.16
CA LYS A 53 6.97 7.74 2.87
C LYS A 53 8.38 8.09 2.37
N ASP A 54 9.41 7.45 2.92
CA ASP A 54 10.81 7.66 2.53
C ASP A 54 11.15 7.04 1.14
N TYR A 55 10.36 6.06 0.71
CA TYR A 55 10.52 5.30 -0.54
C TYR A 55 9.52 5.69 -1.64
N ILE A 56 8.36 6.29 -1.29
CA ILE A 56 7.34 6.79 -2.25
C ILE A 56 7.46 8.28 -2.55
N ALA A 57 8.40 9.00 -1.93
CA ALA A 57 8.71 10.36 -2.35
C ALA A 57 9.25 10.35 -3.79
N GLU A 58 8.36 10.61 -4.74
CA GLU A 58 8.70 11.08 -6.10
C GLU A 58 9.53 12.36 -5.96
N GLU A 59 10.69 12.40 -6.63
CA GLU A 59 11.27 13.68 -7.08
C GLU A 59 10.43 14.24 -8.24
#